data_AF-A0A6M0G7N9-F1
#
_entry.id   AF-A0A6M0G7N9-F1
#
_cell.length_a   1.000
_cell.length_b   1.000
_cell.length_c   1.000
_cell.angle_alpha   90.00
_cell.angle_beta   90.00
_cell.angle_gamma   90.00
#
_symmetry.space_group_name_H-M   'P 1'
#
loop_
_entity.id
_entity.type
_entity.pdbx_description
1 polymer ?
#
loop_
_entity_poly.entity_id
_entity_poly.type
_entity_poly.pdbx_seq_one_letter_code
_entity_poly.pdbx_strand_id
1 'polypeptide(L)' 'MEVFKQIRIQVPELGQKIKKAREQDPRSVQLLATLAKISISYWYQIEQEKRDSISEETLRSIEKVLGVDFGVNLPD' A
#
# COMPACT_ATOMS: atom_id res chain seq x y z
N MET A 1 -22.95 5.88 -23.02
CA MET A 1 -22.17 7.11 -22.75
C MET A 1 -21.30 6.80 -21.56
N GLU A 2 -20.00 7.03 -21.67
CA GLU A 2 -19.03 6.62 -20.65
C GLU A 2 -18.05 7.77 -20.41
N VAL A 3 -17.84 8.12 -19.15
CA VAL A 3 -16.88 9.12 -18.72
C VAL A 3 -16.09 8.50 -17.56
N PHE A 4 -14.77 8.41 -17.70
CA PHE A 4 -13.88 8.00 -16.61
C PHE A 4 -12.57 8.78 -16.66
N LYS A 5 -11.97 8.98 -15.48
CA LYS A 5 -10.61 9.47 -15.29
C LYS A 5 -9.87 8.48 -14.40
N GLN A 6 -8.79 7.90 -14.91
CA GLN A 6 -7.90 7.01 -14.15
C GLN A 6 -6.49 7.56 -14.23
N ILE A 7 -5.87 7.78 -13.07
CA ILE A 7 -4.48 8.20 -12.96
C ILE A 7 -3.67 7.02 -12.42
N ARG A 8 -2.54 6.74 -13.06
CA ARG A 8 -1.56 5.76 -12.60
C ARG A 8 -0.21 6.43 -12.56
N ILE A 9 0.48 6.29 -11.44
CA ILE A 9 1.87 6.70 -11.28
C ILE A 9 2.70 5.48 -10.94
N GLN A 10 3.94 5.46 -11.43
CA GLN A 10 4.87 4.40 -11.09
C GLN A 10 5.68 4.85 -9.87
N VAL A 11 5.64 4.05 -8.82
CA VAL A 11 6.41 4.27 -7.60
C VAL A 11 7.37 3.09 -7.47
N PRO A 12 8.63 3.23 -7.92
CA PRO A 12 9.60 2.16 -7.83
C PRO A 12 9.82 1.71 -6.39
N GLU A 13 9.91 0.39 -6.19
CA GLU A 13 10.25 -0.26 -4.92
C GLU A 13 9.26 0.04 -3.79
N LEU A 14 8.02 0.44 -4.11
CA LEU A 14 7.00 0.73 -3.11
C LEU A 14 6.74 -0.48 -2.22
N GLY A 15 6.69 -1.69 -2.80
CA GLY A 15 6.51 -2.92 -2.03
C GLY A 15 7.64 -3.15 -1.03
N GLN A 16 8.88 -2.88 -1.45
CA GLN A 16 10.05 -3.01 -0.58
C GLN A 16 10.06 -1.95 0.54
N LYS A 17 9.68 -0.71 0.24
CA LYS A 17 9.55 0.36 1.25
C LYS A 17 8.49 0.01 2.30
N ILE A 18 7.34 -0.51 1.88
CA ILE A 18 6.29 -0.98 2.79
C ILE A 18 6.81 -2.11 3.67
N LYS A 19 7.50 -3.10 3.08
CA LYS A 19 8.09 -4.22 3.82
C LYS A 19 9.09 -3.75 4.87
N LYS A 20 9.97 -2.82 4.52
CA LYS A 20 10.98 -2.27 5.44
C LYS A 20 10.32 -1.54 6.63
N ALA A 21 9.28 -0.75 6.36
CA ALA A 21 8.52 -0.07 7.42
C ALA A 21 7.81 -1.09 8.33
N ARG A 22 7.20 -2.13 7.75
CA ARG A 22 6.58 -3.22 8.51
C ARG A 22 7.57 -3.97 9.40
N GLU A 23 8.79 -4.24 8.92
CA GLU A 23 9.81 -4.97 9.70
C GLU A 23 10.31 -4.21 10.93
N GLN A 24 10.11 -2.89 10.96
CA GLN A 24 10.38 -2.05 12.13
C GLN A 24 9.20 -1.97 13.09
N ASP A 25 8.02 -2.46 12.68
CA ASP A 25 6.82 -2.46 13.47
C ASP A 25 6.77 -3.69 14.41
N PRO A 26 6.49 -3.52 15.71
CA PRO A 26 6.39 -4.64 16.64
C PRO A 26 5.13 -5.50 16.44
N ARG A 27 4.13 -5.03 15.67
CA ARG A 27 2.87 -5.74 15.44
C ARG A 27 3.03 -6.80 14.34
N SER A 28 2.20 -7.85 14.43
CA SER A 28 2.17 -8.88 13.40
C SER A 28 1.57 -8.36 12.09
N VAL A 29 1.98 -8.96 10.96
CA VAL A 29 1.41 -8.65 9.63
C VAL A 29 -0.11 -8.87 9.62
N GLN A 30 -0.59 -9.87 10.36
CA GLN A 30 -2.01 -10.15 10.51
C GLN A 30 -2.79 -8.99 11.13
N LEU A 31 -2.25 -8.41 12.20
CA LEU A 31 -2.86 -7.26 12.86
C LEU A 31 -2.82 -6.03 11.95
N LEU A 32 -1.69 -5.75 11.31
CA LEU A 32 -1.51 -4.63 10.41
C LEU A 32 -2.47 -4.70 9.20
N ALA A 33 -2.58 -5.86 8.57
CA ALA A 33 -3.50 -6.06 7.45
C ALA A 33 -4.96 -5.87 7.88
N THR A 34 -5.33 -6.38 9.05
CA THR A 34 -6.68 -6.17 9.63
C THR A 34 -6.96 -4.68 9.85
N LEU A 35 -6.01 -3.94 10.44
CA LEU A 35 -6.14 -2.50 10.67
C LEU A 35 -6.22 -1.71 9.37
N ALA A 36 -5.49 -2.12 8.34
CA ALA A 36 -5.52 -1.54 7.00
C ALA A 36 -6.72 -2.01 6.16
N LYS A 37 -7.59 -2.85 6.74
CA LYS A 37 -8.79 -3.41 6.09
C LYS A 37 -8.49 -4.19 4.81
N ILE A 38 -7.34 -4.87 4.76
CA ILE A 38 -6.94 -5.74 3.65
C ILE A 38 -6.62 -7.15 4.13
N SER A 39 -6.63 -8.12 3.21
CA SER A 39 -6.23 -9.49 3.56
C SER A 39 -4.70 -9.57 3.73
N ILE A 40 -4.26 -10.49 4.59
CA ILE A 40 -2.82 -10.78 4.80
C ILE A 40 -2.15 -11.20 3.49
N SER A 41 -2.85 -12.00 2.68
CA SER A 41 -2.36 -12.43 1.36
C SER A 41 -2.14 -11.23 0.44
N TYR A 42 -3.10 -10.29 0.41
CA TYR A 42 -2.96 -9.07 -0.40
C TYR A 42 -1.80 -8.22 0.09
N TRP A 43 -1.62 -8.07 1.41
CA TRP A 43 -0.45 -7.40 1.98
C TRP A 43 0.88 -7.99 1.48
N TYR A 44 1.05 -9.31 1.58
CA TYR A 44 2.28 -9.96 1.11
C TYR A 44 2.48 -9.85 -0.40
N GLN A 45 1.41 -9.85 -1.20
CA GLN A 45 1.51 -9.62 -2.64
C GLN A 45 2.00 -8.20 -2.94
N ILE A 46 1.58 -7.19 -2.17
CA ILE A 46 2.07 -5.81 -2.29
C ILE A 46 3.56 -5.74 -1.95
N GLU A 47 3.98 -6.33 -0.83
CA GLU A 47 5.40 -6.33 -0.43
C GLU A 47 6.33 -7.03 -1.43
N GLN A 48 5.82 -8.05 -2.11
CA GLN A 48 6.55 -8.81 -3.14
C GLN A 48 6.42 -8.19 -4.54
N GLU A 49 5.74 -7.05 -4.67
CA GLU A 49 5.42 -6.40 -5.95
C GLU A 49 4.76 -7.35 -6.97
N LYS A 50 3.99 -8.32 -6.48
CA LYS A 50 3.19 -9.26 -7.30
C LYS A 50 1.89 -8.63 -7.81
N ARG A 51 1.69 -7.34 -7.56
CA ARG A 51 0.52 -6.56 -7.98
C ARG A 51 1.02 -5.46 -8.89
N ASP A 52 0.42 -5.36 -10.07
CA ASP A 52 0.74 -4.30 -11.02
C ASP A 52 0.35 -2.91 -10.50
N SER A 53 -0.63 -2.84 -9.60
CA SER A 53 -1.08 -1.61 -8.95
C SER A 53 -1.83 -1.87 -7.65
N ILE A 54 -1.89 -0.84 -6.80
CA ILE A 54 -2.77 -0.73 -5.64
C ILE A 54 -3.58 0.56 -5.76
N SER A 55 -4.77 0.61 -5.16
CA SER A 55 -5.53 1.86 -5.07
C SER A 55 -4.86 2.85 -4.14
N GLU A 56 -5.11 4.14 -4.35
CA GLU A 56 -4.69 5.18 -3.41
C GLU A 56 -5.21 4.89 -2.00
N GLU A 57 -6.49 4.53 -1.87
CA GLU A 57 -7.09 4.18 -0.58
C GLU A 57 -6.32 3.08 0.15
N THR A 58 -5.87 2.04 -0.58
CA THR A 58 -5.05 0.96 -0.01
C THR A 58 -3.72 1.52 0.49
N LEU A 59 -3.05 2.33 -0.33
CA LEU A 59 -1.78 2.96 0.04
C LEU A 59 -1.93 3.83 1.30
N ARG A 60 -2.93 4.73 1.33
CA ARG A 60 -3.20 5.60 2.48
C ARG A 60 -3.54 4.80 3.74
N SER A 61 -4.25 3.68 3.59
CA SER A 61 -4.55 2.80 4.72
C SER A 61 -3.27 2.15 5.28
N ILE A 62 -2.36 1.71 4.41
CA ILE A 62 -1.06 1.15 4.82
C ILE A 62 -0.20 2.24 5.51
N GLU A 63 -0.09 3.43 4.92
CA GLU A 63 0.61 4.59 5.49
C GLU A 63 0.10 4.92 6.89
N LYS A 64 -1.23 5.00 7.05
CA LYS A 64 -1.89 5.28 8.32
C LYS A 64 -1.59 4.22 9.38
N VAL A 65 -1.65 2.93 9.04
CA VAL A 65 -1.39 1.89 10.04
C VAL A 65 0.07 1.81 10.42
N LEU A 66 0.99 2.03 9.49
CA LEU A 66 2.44 2.03 9.75
C LEU A 66 2.93 3.34 10.36
N GLY A 67 2.16 4.42 10.27
CA GLY A 67 2.59 5.75 10.72
C GLY A 67 3.72 6.33 9.86
N VAL A 68 3.73 6.00 8.57
CA VAL A 68 4.77 6.38 7.61
C VAL A 68 4.12 7.04 6.39
N ASP A 69 4.75 8.06 5.83
CA ASP A 69 4.43 8.63 4.51
C ASP A 69 5.44 8.14 3.48
N PHE A 70 4.98 7.49 2.40
CA PHE A 70 5.85 7.01 1.33
C PHE A 70 6.12 8.06 0.24
N GLY A 71 5.61 9.29 0.41
CA GLY A 71 5.84 10.44 -0.46
C GLY A 71 5.12 10.34 -1.81
N VAL A 72 4.05 9.54 -1.87
CA VAL A 72 3.29 9.30 -3.10
C VAL A 72 2.22 10.38 -3.25
N ASN A 73 2.36 11.21 -4.29
CA ASN A 73 1.42 12.29 -4.61
C ASN A 73 0.71 11.98 -5.92
N LEU A 74 -0.62 11.82 -5.86
CA LEU A 74 -1.46 11.65 -7.05
C LEU A 74 -1.99 13.02 -7.47
N PRO A 75 -1.85 13.40 -8.75
CA PRO A 75 -2.44 14.64 -9.25
C PRO A 75 -3.97 14.56 -9.25
N ASP A 76 -4.62 15.71 -9.07
CA ASP A 76 -6.09 15.85 -9.12
C ASP A 76 -6.69 15.53 -10.49
#